data_AF-A0A453PG68-F1
#
_entry.id   AF-A0A453PG68-F1
#
_cell.length_a   1.000
_cell.length_b   1.000
_cell.length_c   1.000
_cell.angle_alpha   90.00
_cell.angle_beta   90.00
_cell.angle_gamma   90.00
#
_symmetry.space_group_name_H-M   'P 1'
#
loop_
_entity.id
_entity.type
_entity.pdbx_description
1 polymer ?
#
loop_
_entity_poly.entity_id
_entity_poly.type
_entity_poly.pdbx_seq_one_letter_code
_entity_poly.pdbx_strand_id
1 'polypeptide(L)' 'FVTHFTGCQPCSGDRNRDYSGDSCDDGMRRALNFADDQVLRDYGFRHAGPLSDDVRPLPFDYPAAAGRR' A
#
# COMPACT_ATOMS: atom_id res chain seq x y z
N PHE A 1 -13.98 0.25 -5.38
CA PHE A 1 -13.68 0.65 -3.99
C PHE A 1 -12.67 1.80 -4.03
N VAL A 2 -12.71 2.73 -3.07
CA VAL A 2 -11.79 3.88 -3.01
C VAL A 2 -11.35 4.10 -1.56
N THR A 3 -10.05 4.30 -1.36
CA THR A 3 -9.50 4.82 -0.10
C THR A 3 -9.27 6.32 -0.27
N HIS A 4 -9.99 7.15 0.49
CA HIS A 4 -9.90 8.60 0.39
C HIS A 4 -9.37 9.19 1.71
N PHE A 5 -8.28 9.97 1.62
CA PHE A 5 -7.57 10.56 2.77
C PHE A 5 -8.07 11.97 3.09
N THR A 6 -9.38 12.08 3.40
CA THR A 6 -10.03 13.35 3.73
C THR A 6 -9.33 14.02 4.91
N GLY A 7 -8.99 15.31 4.79
CA GLY A 7 -8.36 16.08 5.87
C GLY A 7 -6.86 15.85 6.03
N CYS A 8 -6.24 14.91 5.28
CA CYS A 8 -4.80 14.72 5.30
C CYS A 8 -4.02 15.79 4.55
N GLN A 9 -4.62 16.44 3.53
CA GLN A 9 -4.13 17.66 2.88
C GLN A 9 -2.59 17.80 2.76
N PRO A 10 -1.88 16.81 2.16
CA PRO A 10 -0.42 16.78 2.15
C PRO A 10 0.23 17.93 1.36
N CYS A 11 -0.51 18.55 0.43
CA CYS A 11 0.00 19.64 -0.40
C CYS A 11 -0.19 21.04 0.21
N SER A 12 -1.32 21.30 0.90
CA SER A 12 -1.57 22.63 1.48
C SER A 12 -0.97 22.78 2.87
N GLY A 13 -0.74 21.66 3.58
CA GLY A 13 -0.27 21.67 4.97
C GLY A 13 -1.37 21.96 5.99
N ASP A 14 -2.57 22.35 5.56
CA ASP A 14 -3.75 22.61 6.40
C ASP A 14 -4.43 21.31 6.87
N ARG A 15 -3.66 20.41 7.50
CA ARG A 15 -4.16 19.14 8.01
C ARG A 15 -5.25 19.34 9.07
N ASN A 16 -6.27 18.48 9.03
CA ASN A 16 -7.19 18.36 10.16
C ASN A 16 -6.38 17.92 11.40
N ARG A 17 -6.55 18.64 12.51
CA ARG A 17 -5.86 18.42 13.79
C ARG A 17 -6.13 17.04 14.41
N ASP A 18 -7.22 16.38 13.99
CA ASP A 18 -7.54 15.02 14.42
C ASP A 18 -6.54 13.97 13.90
N TYR A 19 -5.77 14.30 12.85
CA TYR A 19 -4.79 13.40 12.24
C TYR A 19 -3.38 13.98 12.34
N SER A 20 -2.44 13.16 12.82
CA SER A 20 -1.02 13.54 12.76
C SER A 20 -0.53 13.42 11.32
N GLY A 21 0.47 14.23 10.98
CA GLY A 21 1.03 14.22 9.64
C GLY A 21 1.55 12.83 9.23
N ASP A 22 2.36 12.24 10.11
CA ASP A 22 2.94 10.90 9.91
C ASP A 22 1.87 9.82 9.73
N SER A 23 0.75 9.89 10.47
CA SER A 23 -0.33 8.90 10.34
C SER A 23 -1.01 8.96 8.97
N CYS A 24 -1.18 10.17 8.43
CA CYS A 24 -1.72 10.38 7.10
C CYS A 24 -0.75 9.89 6.02
N ASP A 25 0.54 10.21 6.15
CA ASP A 25 1.56 9.82 5.18
C ASP A 25 1.77 8.30 5.14
N ASP A 26 1.86 7.66 6.30
CA ASP A 26 1.92 6.20 6.41
C ASP A 26 0.65 5.53 5.88
N GLY A 27 -0.52 6.11 6.16
CA GLY A 27 -1.80 5.63 5.63
C GLY A 27 -1.81 5.65 4.10
N MET A 28 -1.39 6.76 3.49
CA MET A 28 -1.31 6.91 2.04
C MET A 28 -0.34 5.91 1.41
N ARG A 29 0.87 5.74 1.99
CA ARG A 29 1.86 4.78 1.50
C ARG A 29 1.36 3.34 1.58
N ARG A 30 0.71 2.94 2.68
CA ARG A 30 0.10 1.61 2.81
C ARG A 30 -0.98 1.36 1.77
N ALA A 31 -1.86 2.34 1.55
CA ALA A 31 -2.92 2.21 0.56
C ALA A 31 -2.37 2.13 -0.87
N LEU A 32 -1.35 2.93 -1.18
CA LEU A 32 -0.69 2.90 -2.47
C LEU A 32 0.01 1.55 -2.69
N ASN A 33 0.84 1.10 -1.75
CA ASN A 33 1.56 -0.17 -1.88
C ASN A 33 0.59 -1.36 -1.95
N PHE A 34 -0.55 -1.31 -1.25
CA PHE A 34 -1.60 -2.33 -1.38
C PHE A 34 -2.24 -2.38 -2.76
N ALA A 35 -2.47 -1.22 -3.38
CA ALA A 35 -2.97 -1.13 -4.75
C ALA A 35 -1.91 -1.59 -5.76
N ASP A 36 -0.67 -1.12 -5.59
CA ASP A 36 0.46 -1.43 -6.47
C ASP A 36 0.84 -2.92 -6.43
N ASP A 37 0.73 -3.56 -5.27
CA ASP A 37 0.89 -5.02 -5.14
C ASP A 37 -0.02 -5.80 -6.09
N GLN A 38 -1.23 -5.31 -6.39
CA GLN A 38 -2.14 -5.97 -7.32
C GLN A 38 -1.60 -5.93 -8.75
N VAL A 39 -0.89 -4.86 -9.12
CA VAL A 39 -0.24 -4.72 -10.43
C VAL A 39 1.09 -5.49 -10.47
N LEU A 40 1.93 -5.33 -9.45
CA LEU A 40 3.25 -5.98 -9.38
C LEU A 40 3.18 -7.50 -9.43
N ARG A 41 2.09 -8.09 -8.92
CA ARG A 41 1.88 -9.55 -8.96
C ARG A 41 1.81 -10.11 -10.38
N ASP A 42 1.29 -9.35 -11.33
CA ASP A 42 1.27 -9.75 -12.74
C ASP A 42 2.68 -9.81 -13.35
N TYR A 43 3.65 -9.15 -12.71
CA TYR A 43 5.07 -9.13 -13.10
C TYR A 43 5.97 -9.98 -12.20
N GLY A 44 5.40 -10.74 -11.27
CA GLY A 44 6.18 -11.61 -10.39
C GLY A 44 6.84 -10.88 -9.21
N PHE A 45 6.33 -9.72 -8.78
CA PHE A 45 6.86 -8.96 -7.65
C PHE A 45 5.77 -8.59 -6.63
N ARG A 46 6.21 -8.16 -5.45
CA ARG A 46 5.39 -7.46 -4.45
C ARG A 46 6.25 -6.56 -3.59
N HIS A 47 5.66 -5.59 -2.92
CA HIS A 47 6.33 -4.79 -1.89
C HIS A 47 6.86 -5.68 -0.75
N ALA A 48 8.04 -5.35 -0.23
CA ALA A 48 8.68 -6.08 0.87
C ALA A 48 7.90 -5.96 2.19
N GLY A 49 7.09 -4.90 2.33
CA GLY A 49 6.18 -4.69 3.44
C GLY A 49 5.28 -3.47 3.22
N PRO A 50 4.31 -3.21 4.12
CA PRO A 50 3.28 -2.18 3.91
C PRO A 50 3.78 -0.73 3.80
N LEU A 51 4.98 -0.43 4.31
CA LEU A 51 5.62 0.90 4.26
C LEU A 51 6.99 0.86 3.58
N SER A 52 7.35 -0.27 2.96
CA SER A 52 8.62 -0.40 2.25
C SER A 52 8.39 -0.06 0.79
N ASP A 53 9.26 0.78 0.23
CA ASP A 53 9.25 1.09 -1.21
C ASP A 53 10.04 0.03 -2.01
N ASP A 54 10.74 -0.89 -1.33
CA ASP A 54 11.45 -2.00 -1.96
C ASP A 54 10.48 -3.08 -2.41
N VAL A 55 10.69 -3.59 -3.63
CA VAL A 55 9.97 -4.76 -4.14
C VAL A 55 10.83 -6.01 -4.08
N ARG A 56 10.17 -7.15 -3.89
CA ARG A 56 10.79 -8.49 -3.86
C ARG A 56 10.09 -9.41 -4.83
N PRO A 57 10.82 -10.35 -5.45
CA PRO A 57 10.22 -11.35 -6.32
C PRO A 57 9.24 -12.21 -5.52
N LEU A 58 8.17 -12.61 -6.19
CA LEU A 58 7.23 -13.59 -5.67
C LEU A 58 7.87 -14.99 -5.70
N PRO A 59 7.42 -15.89 -4.81
CA PRO A 59 7.77 -17.30 -4.89
C PRO A 59 7.41 -17.88 -6.26
N PHE A 60 8.18 -18.88 -6.70
CA PHE A 60 7.96 -19.56 -7.99
C PHE A 60 6.55 -20.14 -8.12
N ASP A 61 5.93 -20.53 -7.01
CA ASP A 61 4.60 -21.14 -6.95
C ASP A 61 3.47 -20.13 -6.69
N TYR A 62 3.69 -18.82 -6.83
CA TYR A 62 2.68 -17.79 -6.57
C TYR A 62 1.52 -17.79 -7.59
N PRO A 63 0.25 -17.60 -7.15
CA PRO A 63 -0.18 -17.66 -5.76
C PRO A 63 -0.05 -19.09 -5.26
N ALA A 64 0.72 -19.30 -4.17
CA ALA A 64 0.95 -20.61 -3.59
C ALA A 64 -0.38 -21.32 -3.55
N ALA A 65 -0.48 -22.47 -4.23
CA ALA A 65 -1.76 -23.13 -4.53
C ALA A 65 -2.61 -23.12 -3.26
N ALA A 66 -3.52 -22.16 -3.16
CA ALA A 66 -4.32 -22.00 -1.97
C ALA A 66 -5.07 -23.31 -1.86
N GLY A 67 -4.85 -24.04 -0.75
CA GLY A 67 -5.55 -25.29 -0.49
C GLY A 67 -7.02 -25.06 -0.75
N ARG A 68 -7.49 -25.61 -1.87
CA ARG A 68 -8.90 -25.69 -2.25
C ARG A 68 -9.55 -26.47 -1.10
N ARG A 69 -10.12 -25.76 -0.13
CA ARG A 69 -11.04 -26.29 0.87
C ARG A 69 -12.33 -25.53 0.74
#